data_AF-A0A377E524-F1
#
_entry.id   AF-A0A377E524-F1
#
_cell.length_a   1.000
_cell.length_b   1.000
_cell.length_c   1.000
_cell.angle_alpha   90.00
_cell.angle_beta   90.00
_cell.angle_gamma   90.00
#
_symmetry.space_group_name_H-M   'P 1'
#
loop_
_entity.id
_entity.type
_entity.pdbx_description
1 polymer ?
#
loop_
_entity_poly.entity_id
_entity_poly.type
_entity_poly.pdbx_seq_one_letter_code
_entity_poly.pdbx_strand_id
1 'polypeptide(L)'
;MLAVRGGYGASRLLADIDWQALVARQQHDPLLICGHSDFTAIQCGLLAQGNVITFSGPMLVANFGADELNAFTEHHFWLALRNKTFTIEWQGEGPTCQTKARCGEAILRC
;
A
#
# COMPACT_ATOMS: atom_id res chain seq x y z
N MET A 1 10.50 -0.19 -1.99
CA MET A 1 10.78 0.10 -0.56
C MET A 1 9.80 -0.68 0.29
N LEU A 2 10.27 -1.37 1.32
CA LEU A 2 9.44 -2.18 2.22
C LEU A 2 9.59 -1.66 3.66
N ALA A 3 8.47 -1.34 4.32
CA ALA A 3 8.48 -0.99 5.73
C ALA A 3 8.88 -2.20 6.58
N VAL A 4 9.72 -1.98 7.59
CA VAL A 4 10.22 -3.06 8.45
C VAL A 4 9.11 -3.60 9.36
N ARG A 5 8.40 -2.68 10.03
CA ARG A 5 7.27 -2.97 10.91
C ARG A 5 6.46 -1.70 11.14
N GLY A 6 5.25 -1.86 11.67
CA GLY A 6 4.46 -0.79 12.24
C GLY A 6 4.76 -0.58 13.73
N GLY A 7 3.84 0.04 14.45
CA GLY A 7 3.96 0.35 15.86
C GLY A 7 3.32 1.69 16.14
N TYR A 8 4.10 2.62 16.68
CA TYR A 8 3.67 3.99 16.90
C TYR A 8 4.86 4.94 16.72
N GLY A 9 4.76 5.84 15.75
CA GLY A 9 5.78 6.87 15.54
C GLY A 9 5.62 7.63 14.23
N ALA A 10 4.99 7.04 13.21
CA ALA A 10 4.81 7.68 11.90
C ALA A 10 4.11 9.04 12.02
N SER A 11 3.09 9.13 12.89
CA SER A 11 2.35 10.37 13.17
C SER A 11 3.24 11.53 13.65
N ARG A 12 4.32 11.23 14.39
CA ARG A 12 5.26 12.24 14.90
C ARG A 12 6.15 12.82 13.81
N LEU A 13 6.29 12.13 12.69
CA LEU A 13 7.14 12.55 11.57
C LEU A 13 6.36 13.36 10.53
N LEU A 14 5.02 13.35 10.55
CA LEU A 14 4.22 13.87 9.45
C LEU A 14 4.46 15.36 9.14
N ALA A 15 4.78 16.15 10.16
CA ALA A 15 5.06 17.59 10.00
C ALA A 15 6.44 17.86 9.39
N ASP A 16 7.39 16.94 9.55
CA ASP A 16 8.80 17.11 9.17
C ASP A 16 9.15 16.41 7.86
N ILE A 17 8.24 15.58 7.32
CA ILE A 17 8.44 14.92 6.03
C ILE A 17 8.39 15.96 4.91
N ASP A 18 9.41 15.97 4.05
CA ASP A 18 9.41 16.72 2.79
C ASP A 18 8.51 16.02 1.76
N TRP A 19 7.21 16.27 1.87
CA TRP A 19 6.21 15.66 1.00
C TRP A 19 6.40 16.02 -0.48
N GLN A 20 6.81 17.26 -0.77
CA GLN A 20 6.97 17.72 -2.16
C GLN A 20 8.13 16.99 -2.84
N ALA A 21 9.25 16.79 -2.13
CA ALA A 21 10.36 15.99 -2.65
C ALA A 21 9.94 14.52 -2.90
N LEU A 22 9.17 13.93 -1.99
CA LEU A 22 8.69 12.56 -2.16
C LEU A 22 7.70 12.43 -3.32
N VAL A 23 6.77 13.37 -3.48
CA VAL A 23 5.83 13.40 -4.62
C VAL A 23 6.60 13.56 -5.93
N ALA A 24 7.56 14.47 -6.00
CA ALA A 24 8.40 14.68 -7.18
C ALA A 24 9.21 13.41 -7.54
N ARG A 25 9.80 12.74 -6.54
CA ARG A 25 10.53 11.48 -6.75
C ARG A 25 9.63 10.42 -7.39
N GLN A 26 8.36 10.36 -7.02
CA GLN A 26 7.43 9.35 -7.53
C GLN A 26 6.90 9.63 -8.94
N GLN A 27 7.22 10.78 -9.57
CA GLN A 27 6.73 11.08 -10.92
C GLN A 27 7.50 10.35 -12.04
N HIS A 28 8.76 9.97 -11.80
CA HIS A 28 9.61 9.30 -12.78
C HIS A 28 10.20 8.04 -12.18
N ASP A 29 9.92 6.89 -12.81
CA ASP A 29 10.29 5.56 -12.32
C ASP A 29 9.94 5.38 -10.83
N PRO A 30 8.62 5.38 -10.50
CA PRO A 30 8.15 5.39 -9.12
C PRO A 30 8.63 4.16 -8.36
N LEU A 31 9.04 4.38 -7.12
CA LEU A 31 9.29 3.28 -6.19
C LEU A 31 7.97 2.59 -5.86
N LEU A 32 7.99 1.25 -5.87
CA LEU A 32 6.93 0.44 -5.25
C LEU A 32 7.11 0.50 -3.73
N ILE A 33 6.32 1.33 -3.06
CA ILE A 33 6.37 1.54 -1.60
C ILE A 33 5.30 0.66 -0.94
N CYS A 34 5.71 -0.24 -0.03
CA CYS A 34 4.80 -1.17 0.63
C CYS A 34 4.98 -1.18 2.16
N GLY A 35 3.84 -1.24 2.86
CA GLY A 35 3.75 -1.42 4.31
C GLY A 35 2.28 -1.41 4.76
N HIS A 36 2.02 -1.63 6.04
CA HIS A 36 0.68 -1.52 6.65
C HIS A 36 0.79 -1.06 8.11
N SER A 37 -0.32 -1.05 8.85
CA SER A 37 -0.37 -0.60 10.26
C SER A 37 0.03 0.88 10.38
N ASP A 38 0.91 1.27 11.31
CA ASP A 38 1.31 2.68 11.53
C ASP A 38 1.80 3.40 10.25
N PHE A 39 2.37 2.66 9.30
CA PHE A 39 2.81 3.20 8.01
C PHE A 39 1.66 3.78 7.16
N THR A 40 0.40 3.42 7.47
CA THR A 40 -0.81 3.98 6.85
C THR A 40 -0.82 5.51 6.92
N ALA A 41 -0.32 6.10 8.02
CA ALA A 41 -0.26 7.55 8.16
C ALA A 41 0.59 8.21 7.05
N ILE A 42 1.71 7.60 6.70
CA ILE A 42 2.60 8.08 5.63
C ILE A 42 1.98 7.83 4.26
N GLN A 43 1.33 6.68 4.06
CA GLN A 43 0.63 6.36 2.81
C GLN A 43 -0.52 7.34 2.55
N CYS A 44 -1.30 7.69 3.56
CA CYS A 44 -2.33 8.73 3.48
C CYS A 44 -1.74 10.11 3.21
N GLY A 45 -0.59 10.46 3.82
CA GLY A 45 0.12 11.70 3.53
C GLY A 45 0.54 11.80 2.06
N LEU A 46 1.15 10.74 1.52
CA LEU A 46 1.52 10.65 0.10
C LEU A 46 0.31 10.77 -0.84
N LEU A 47 -0.81 10.13 -0.49
CA LEU A 47 -2.06 10.26 -1.23
C LEU A 47 -2.58 11.71 -1.18
N ALA A 48 -2.66 12.30 0.00
CA ALA A 48 -3.19 13.64 0.21
C ALA A 48 -2.35 14.74 -0.46
N GLN A 49 -1.04 14.57 -0.53
CA GLN A 49 -0.12 15.60 -1.03
C GLN A 49 0.08 15.55 -2.55
N GLY A 50 -0.10 14.39 -3.19
CA GLY A 50 0.19 14.26 -4.62
C GLY A 50 -0.44 13.07 -5.32
N ASN A 51 -1.49 12.47 -4.75
CA ASN A 51 -2.13 11.25 -5.26
C ASN A 51 -1.12 10.10 -5.50
N VAL A 52 -0.05 10.05 -4.70
CA VAL A 52 0.99 9.04 -4.85
C VAL A 52 0.45 7.69 -4.42
N ILE A 53 0.51 6.72 -5.32
CA ILE A 53 0.07 5.35 -5.08
C ILE A 53 1.12 4.62 -4.24
N THR A 54 0.64 3.92 -3.21
CA THR A 54 1.44 3.00 -2.40
C THR A 54 0.65 1.72 -2.15
N PHE A 55 1.33 0.66 -1.68
CA PHE A 55 0.72 -0.65 -1.46
C PHE A 55 0.52 -0.89 0.03
N SER A 56 -0.74 -0.91 0.48
CA SER A 56 -1.08 -1.43 1.81
C SER A 56 -0.92 -2.96 1.79
N GLY A 57 0.15 -3.47 2.40
CA GLY A 57 0.58 -4.85 2.19
C GLY A 57 1.63 -5.34 3.20
N PRO A 58 2.25 -6.50 2.96
CA PRO A 58 3.12 -7.14 3.93
C PRO A 58 4.31 -6.24 4.32
N MET A 59 4.79 -6.41 5.55
CA MET A 59 6.01 -5.79 6.07
C MET A 59 7.07 -6.85 6.37
N LEU A 60 8.32 -6.41 6.52
CA LEU A 60 9.44 -7.33 6.71
C LEU A 60 9.24 -8.25 7.91
N VAL A 61 9.04 -7.69 9.12
CA VAL A 61 9.00 -8.50 10.35
C VAL A 61 7.71 -9.31 10.46
N ALA A 62 6.56 -8.68 10.21
CA ALA A 62 5.27 -9.31 10.50
C ALA A 62 4.83 -10.36 9.47
N ASN A 63 5.39 -10.34 8.25
CA ASN A 63 4.95 -11.21 7.16
C ASN A 63 6.10 -12.00 6.55
N PHE A 64 7.13 -11.32 6.03
CA PHE A 64 8.25 -12.01 5.38
C PHE A 64 9.24 -12.66 6.36
N GLY A 65 9.29 -12.16 7.59
CA GLY A 65 10.11 -12.67 8.69
C GLY A 65 9.32 -13.43 9.74
N ALA A 66 8.07 -13.82 9.44
CA ALA A 66 7.32 -14.75 10.27
C ALA A 66 7.96 -16.15 10.22
N ASP A 67 7.70 -16.98 11.24
CA ASP A 67 8.24 -18.36 11.29
C ASP A 67 7.90 -19.16 10.03
N GLU A 68 6.69 -18.96 9.50
CA GLU A 68 6.25 -19.48 8.21
C GLU A 68 5.77 -18.35 7.29
N LEU A 69 6.27 -18.34 6.05
CA LEU A 69 5.79 -17.42 5.04
C LEU A 69 4.39 -17.85 4.57
N ASN A 70 3.40 -17.01 4.85
CA ASN A 70 2.03 -17.26 4.42
C ASN A 70 1.91 -17.18 2.89
N ALA A 71 1.67 -18.32 2.23
CA ALA A 71 1.60 -18.42 0.77
C ALA A 71 0.52 -17.53 0.14
N PHE A 72 -0.62 -17.34 0.81
CA PHE A 72 -1.66 -16.42 0.34
C PHE A 72 -1.15 -14.97 0.29
N THR A 73 -0.42 -14.54 1.31
CA THR A 73 0.18 -13.20 1.39
C THR A 73 1.26 -13.01 0.33
N GLU A 74 2.16 -13.98 0.18
CA GLU A 74 3.21 -13.93 -0.84
C GLU A 74 2.62 -13.85 -2.26
N HIS A 75 1.63 -14.70 -2.55
CA HIS A 75 0.95 -14.72 -3.85
C HIS A 75 0.36 -13.36 -4.19
N HIS A 76 -0.45 -12.80 -3.28
CA HIS A 76 -1.15 -11.53 -3.53
C HIS A 76 -0.20 -10.33 -3.57
N PHE A 77 0.89 -10.36 -2.82
CA PHE A 77 1.96 -9.36 -2.92
C PHE A 77 2.57 -9.33 -4.33
N TRP A 78 2.99 -10.48 -4.84
CA TRP A 78 3.58 -10.54 -6.19
C TRP A 78 2.56 -10.32 -7.30
N LEU A 79 1.31 -10.77 -7.11
CA LEU A 79 0.20 -10.50 -8.02
C LEU A 79 0.02 -8.99 -8.22
N ALA A 80 -0.01 -8.21 -7.13
CA ALA A 80 -0.19 -6.77 -7.21
C ALA A 80 1.01 -6.03 -7.82
N LEU A 81 2.24 -6.42 -7.48
CA LEU A 81 3.44 -5.70 -7.92
C LEU A 81 3.84 -5.99 -9.39
N ARG A 82 3.46 -7.14 -9.93
CA ARG A 82 3.89 -7.57 -11.28
C ARG A 82 2.83 -7.35 -12.35
N ASN A 83 1.59 -7.05 -11.98
CA ASN A 83 0.49 -6.93 -12.93
C ASN A 83 -0.14 -5.53 -12.86
N LYS A 84 -0.25 -4.87 -14.02
CA LYS A 84 -0.92 -3.56 -14.13
C LYS A 84 -2.40 -3.61 -13.75
N THR A 85 -3.03 -4.76 -13.94
CA THR A 85 -4.41 -5.05 -13.59
C THR A 85 -4.46 -6.46 -13.02
N PHE A 86 -5.14 -6.63 -11.89
CA PHE A 86 -5.38 -7.93 -11.27
C PHE A 86 -6.73 -7.92 -10.56
N THR A 87 -7.25 -9.10 -10.26
CA THR A 87 -8.51 -9.30 -9.53
C THR A 87 -8.19 -10.07 -8.26
N ILE A 88 -8.77 -9.65 -7.14
CA ILE A 88 -8.82 -10.42 -5.91
C ILE A 88 -10.26 -10.86 -5.71
N GLU A 89 -10.47 -12.14 -5.42
CA GLU A 89 -11.78 -12.71 -5.17
C GLU A 89 -11.79 -13.33 -3.77
N TRP A 90 -12.89 -13.15 -3.05
CA TRP A 90 -13.13 -13.80 -1.77
C TRP A 90 -14.63 -14.03 -1.58
N GLN A 91 -14.98 -15.01 -0.76
CA GLN A 91 -16.37 -15.24 -0.36
C GLN A 91 -16.70 -14.30 0.81
N GLY A 92 -17.75 -13.50 0.67
CA GLY A 92 -18.22 -12.59 1.71
C GLY A 92 -19.73 -12.67 1.89
N GLU A 93 -20.22 -12.29 3.07
CA GLU A 93 -21.66 -12.26 3.40
C GLU A 93 -22.35 -10.95 2.97
N GLY A 94 -21.60 -10.06 2.31
CA GLY A 94 -22.11 -8.79 1.81
C GLY A 94 -22.90 -8.92 0.50
N PRO A 95 -23.64 -7.88 0.11
CA PRO A 95 -24.30 -7.84 -1.18
C PRO A 95 -23.28 -7.98 -2.32
N THR A 96 -23.69 -8.63 -3.42
CA THR A 96 -22.87 -8.75 -4.64
C THR A 96 -22.52 -7.35 -5.13
N CYS A 97 -21.24 -6.98 -5.02
CA CYS A 97 -20.72 -5.70 -5.51
C CYS A 97 -19.45 -5.94 -6.33
N GLN A 98 -19.27 -5.18 -7.40
CA GLN A 98 -18.04 -5.14 -8.18
C GLN A 98 -17.41 -3.78 -7.97
N THR A 99 -16.21 -3.76 -7.38
CA THR A 99 -15.44 -2.52 -7.19
C THR A 99 -14.21 -2.58 -8.09
N LYS A 100 -13.93 -1.46 -8.77
CA LYS A 100 -12.73 -1.33 -9.61
C LYS A 100 -11.91 -0.17 -9.08
N ALA A 101 -10.78 -0.48 -8.47
CA ALA A 101 -9.75 0.50 -8.16
C ALA A 101 -8.73 0.52 -9.31
N ARG A 102 -8.38 1.70 -9.80
CA ARG A 102 -7.27 1.87 -10.74
C ARG A 102 -6.10 2.48 -9.97
N CYS A 103 -4.92 1.85 -10.05
CA CYS A 103 -3.67 2.50 -9.63
C CYS A 103 -3.50 3.78 -10.48
N GLY A 104 -3.87 4.94 -9.93
CA GLY A 104 -3.75 6.26 -10.56
C GLY A 104 -5.03 7.07 -10.67
N GLU A 105 -6.19 6.50 -10.36
CA GLU A 105 -7.47 7.23 -10.31
C GLU A 105 -8.26 6.78 -9.08
N ALA A 106 -8.28 7.64 -8.05
CA ALA A 106 -9.12 7.41 -6.88
C ALA A 106 -10.57 7.78 -7.22
N ILE A 107 -11.38 6.81 -7.63
CA ILE A 107 -12.84 6.93 -7.64
C ILE A 107 -13.44 5.63 -7.10
N LEU A 108 -13.84 5.66 -5.83
CA LEU A 108 -14.85 4.74 -5.29
C LEU A 108 -16.23 5.27 -5.70
N ARG A 109 -16.97 4.47 -6.46
CA ARG A 109 -18.42 4.62 -6.59
C ARG A 109 -19.06 3.27 -6.30
N CYS A 110 -20.03 3.27 -5.38
CA CYS A 110 -20.95 2.17 -5.16
C CYS A 110 -21.85 1.96 -6.39
#